data_AF-D0NL36-F1
#
_entry.id   AF-D0NL36-F1
#
_cell.length_a   1.000
_cell.length_b   1.000
_cell.length_c   1.000
_cell.angle_alpha   90.00
_cell.angle_beta   90.00
_cell.angle_gamma   90.00
#
_symmetry.space_group_name_H-M   'P 1'
#
loop_
_entity.id
_entity.type
_entity.pdbx_description
1 polymer ?
#
loop_
_entity_poly.entity_id
_entity_poly.type
_entity_poly.pdbx_seq_one_letter_code
_entity_poly.pdbx_strand_id
1 'polypeptide(L)'
;MTEFIRASSEQLEGFEFSLLVVLQPDNVRHRVTVTAETTIGTLRKMLCADLQLTSELVSFPDLHGLSDADQKEENLPLSAYGLPNGNSECTLEAYVARPATTSSYVMPDRIQVQVYNEDTESTSILTVEIDKFTGHKLYLGGFKHRKTLQQFHHASTQTVLSRARHNMGPGRFHRETQTQQLVTRSLQTHRESGTQMSRRDLKLDESFDRHVTAHPYFDSYQLDSLREDSVLLLQRLWRGFRARLYVFSIREQRRRVSTLAEIEAQENDADDVSRQRREVNRRMHPNTVSDFEILYNELEKWRQVECRKVREQRELDPSERQDALDAILAKETKLLQTIDRLKLTATEANRKQRIEAMLQFMARPKQWEMSDGGVKEVHTPFTVRAKELTDLYHGLRTPLSSVDERLDMLLHIKWTVQEFDCALTRELVELIDREADMLSRGRKEKSLEGLRKRLTNLFLQFIETPEFNPEAAALKHSRS
;
A
#
# COMPACT_ATOMS: atom_id res chain seq x y z
N MET A 1 50.49 -29.14 39.09
CA MET A 1 50.03 -30.34 39.81
C MET A 1 48.57 -30.50 39.45
N THR A 2 48.16 -31.41 38.58
CA THR A 2 48.42 -32.86 38.50
C THR A 2 48.30 -33.29 37.03
N GLU A 3 49.43 -33.64 36.41
CA GLU A 3 49.76 -35.02 35.99
C GLU A 3 48.89 -35.59 34.85
N PHE A 4 49.55 -35.64 33.69
CA PHE A 4 49.23 -36.51 32.56
C PHE A 4 49.19 -37.97 33.03
N ILE A 5 48.03 -38.61 32.93
CA ILE A 5 47.94 -40.07 32.93
C ILE A 5 47.57 -40.49 31.51
N ARG A 6 48.60 -40.95 30.78
CA ARG A 6 48.42 -41.87 29.65
C ARG A 6 47.86 -43.16 30.25
N ALA A 7 46.56 -43.38 30.12
CA ALA A 7 45.98 -44.69 30.36
C ALA A 7 46.18 -45.55 29.11
N SER A 8 46.72 -46.73 29.35
CA SER A 8 47.10 -47.79 28.42
C SER A 8 45.97 -48.22 27.49
N SER A 9 46.36 -48.46 26.24
CA SER A 9 45.65 -49.32 25.30
C SER A 9 45.41 -50.70 25.93
N GLU A 10 44.24 -51.25 25.64
CA GLU A 10 43.71 -52.58 26.02
C GLU A 10 42.77 -52.58 27.22
N GLN A 11 41.55 -53.05 26.96
CA GLN A 11 40.37 -53.18 27.82
C GLN A 11 39.44 -51.96 27.85
N LEU A 12 38.58 -51.83 26.84
CA LEU A 12 37.18 -51.36 26.97
C LEU A 12 36.45 -51.69 25.65
N GLU A 13 36.21 -52.97 25.39
CA GLU A 13 35.27 -53.40 24.35
C GLU A 13 33.85 -52.99 24.76
N GLY A 14 33.21 -52.14 23.95
CA GLY A 14 31.76 -52.17 23.75
C GLY A 14 30.85 -51.46 24.76
N PHE A 15 31.19 -50.27 25.27
CA PHE A 15 30.18 -49.43 25.94
C PHE A 15 29.41 -48.58 24.92
N GLU A 16 28.19 -49.00 24.60
CA GLU A 16 27.23 -48.23 23.78
C GLU A 16 26.57 -47.14 24.64
N PHE A 17 26.49 -45.92 24.10
CA PHE A 17 25.72 -44.83 24.70
C PHE A 17 24.73 -44.26 23.67
N SER A 18 23.64 -43.66 24.16
CA SER A 18 22.64 -43.06 23.28
C SER A 18 22.92 -41.58 23.02
N LEU A 19 23.12 -41.23 21.76
CA LEU A 19 23.28 -39.87 21.27
C LEU A 19 21.94 -39.34 20.74
N LEU A 20 21.50 -38.19 21.24
CA LEU A 20 20.32 -37.49 20.73
C LEU A 20 20.76 -36.41 19.73
N VAL A 21 20.52 -36.65 18.45
CA VAL A 21 20.84 -35.73 17.37
C VAL A 21 19.64 -34.84 17.07
N VAL A 22 19.81 -33.52 17.18
CA VAL A 22 18.78 -32.52 16.84
C VAL A 22 19.06 -31.95 15.46
N LEU A 23 18.19 -32.26 14.50
CA LEU A 23 18.31 -31.84 13.10
C LEU A 23 17.66 -30.46 12.89
N GLN A 24 18.49 -29.44 12.68
CA GLN A 24 18.05 -28.08 12.29
C GLN A 24 17.89 -28.00 10.76
N PRO A 25 16.91 -27.23 10.23
CA PRO A 25 16.03 -26.27 10.93
C PRO A 25 14.70 -26.84 11.45
N ASP A 26 14.39 -28.12 11.16
CA ASP A 26 13.07 -28.68 11.45
C ASP A 26 12.93 -29.22 12.90
N ASN A 27 13.98 -29.06 13.73
CA ASN A 27 14.06 -29.49 15.14
C ASN A 27 13.71 -30.97 15.37
N VAL A 28 13.99 -31.83 14.40
CA VAL A 28 13.72 -33.27 14.52
C VAL A 28 14.75 -33.89 15.45
N ARG A 29 14.29 -34.55 16.53
CA ARG A 29 15.15 -35.24 17.49
C ARG A 29 15.23 -36.72 17.11
N HIS A 30 16.42 -37.19 16.77
CA HIS A 30 16.67 -38.60 16.42
C HIS A 30 17.68 -39.20 17.38
N ARG A 31 17.35 -40.36 17.97
CA ARG A 31 18.21 -41.03 18.95
C ARG A 31 18.97 -42.16 18.25
N VAL A 32 20.29 -42.14 18.33
CA VAL A 32 21.17 -43.16 17.75
C VAL A 32 22.01 -43.77 18.88
N THR A 33 22.12 -45.09 18.90
CA THR A 33 23.03 -45.81 19.81
C THR A 33 24.40 -45.94 19.16
N VAL A 34 25.43 -45.44 19.84
CA VAL A 34 26.74 -45.20 19.25
C VAL A 34 27.83 -45.61 20.24
N THR A 35 28.96 -46.14 19.76
CA THR A 35 30.15 -46.41 20.58
C THR A 35 31.19 -45.30 20.41
N ALA A 36 32.08 -45.17 21.40
CA ALA A 36 33.13 -44.14 21.40
C ALA A 36 34.10 -44.21 20.19
N GLU A 37 34.20 -45.38 19.56
CA GLU A 37 35.07 -45.62 18.40
C GLU A 37 34.39 -45.33 17.05
N THR A 38 33.07 -45.12 17.02
CA THR A 38 32.40 -44.77 15.77
C THR A 38 32.94 -43.45 15.24
N THR A 39 33.16 -43.39 13.93
CA THR A 39 33.62 -42.19 13.25
C THR A 39 32.45 -41.31 12.83
N ILE A 40 32.69 -40.01 12.68
CA ILE A 40 31.67 -39.07 12.17
C ILE A 40 31.09 -39.55 10.83
N GLY A 41 31.91 -40.13 9.95
CA GLY A 41 31.44 -40.71 8.68
C GLY A 41 30.46 -41.87 8.88
N THR A 42 30.70 -42.75 9.86
CA THR A 42 29.76 -43.85 10.18
C THR A 42 28.47 -43.33 10.81
N LEU A 43 28.55 -42.37 11.72
CA LEU A 43 27.38 -41.72 12.32
C LEU A 43 26.52 -41.02 11.25
N ARG A 44 27.15 -40.31 10.31
CA ARG A 44 26.45 -39.67 9.19
C ARG A 44 25.74 -40.71 8.33
N LYS A 45 26.37 -41.84 8.03
CA LYS A 45 25.75 -42.95 7.26
C LYS A 45 24.57 -43.57 8.01
N MET A 46 24.67 -43.76 9.33
CA MET A 46 23.56 -44.27 10.14
C MET A 46 22.36 -43.31 10.10
N LEU A 47 22.58 -42.01 10.30
CA LEU A 47 21.52 -41.00 10.18
C LEU A 47 20.92 -40.95 8.77
N CYS A 48 21.74 -41.08 7.73
CA CYS A 48 21.27 -41.09 6.35
C CYS A 48 20.44 -42.33 6.02
N ALA A 49 20.81 -43.50 6.57
CA ALA A 49 20.05 -44.73 6.41
C ALA A 49 18.70 -44.67 7.16
N ASP A 50 18.71 -44.21 8.41
CA ASP A 50 17.52 -44.15 9.26
C ASP A 50 16.50 -43.11 8.76
N LEU A 51 16.98 -41.94 8.34
CA LEU A 51 16.15 -40.79 7.97
C LEU A 51 16.00 -40.62 6.45
N GLN A 52 16.56 -41.55 5.66
CA GLN A 52 16.59 -41.50 4.19
C GLN A 52 17.16 -40.18 3.63
N LEU A 53 18.19 -39.64 4.28
CA LEU A 53 18.88 -38.41 3.87
C LEU A 53 20.10 -38.72 2.99
N THR A 54 20.53 -37.77 2.16
CA THR A 54 21.80 -37.87 1.43
C THR A 54 22.97 -37.38 2.30
N SER A 55 24.09 -38.11 2.28
CA SER A 55 25.25 -37.85 3.14
C SER A 55 25.96 -36.52 2.89
N GLU A 56 25.70 -35.85 1.77
CA GLU A 56 26.26 -34.54 1.45
C GLU A 56 25.49 -33.39 2.11
N LEU A 57 24.27 -33.65 2.62
CA LEU A 57 23.38 -32.63 3.16
C LEU A 57 23.43 -32.49 4.68
N VAL A 58 24.11 -33.39 5.39
CA VAL A 58 24.16 -33.40 6.86
C VAL A 58 25.53 -32.94 7.36
N SER A 59 25.57 -31.79 8.03
CA SER A 59 26.77 -31.24 8.69
C SER A 59 26.60 -31.19 10.21
N PHE A 60 27.70 -31.27 10.95
CA PHE A 60 27.72 -31.19 12.41
C PHE A 60 28.59 -30.00 12.83
N PRO A 61 28.01 -28.80 13.01
CA PRO A 61 28.78 -27.58 13.28
C PRO A 61 29.52 -27.63 14.63
N ASP A 62 28.94 -28.31 15.62
CA ASP A 62 29.46 -28.39 17.00
C ASP A 62 30.69 -29.31 17.12
N LEU A 63 30.97 -30.15 16.11
CA LEU A 63 32.09 -31.09 16.09
C LEU A 63 33.32 -30.54 15.34
N HIS A 64 33.53 -29.21 15.33
CA HIS A 64 34.76 -28.62 14.81
C HIS A 64 35.80 -28.41 15.91
N GLY A 65 36.85 -29.23 15.92
CA GLY A 65 37.96 -29.12 16.86
C GLY A 65 39.30 -29.58 16.28
N LEU A 66 40.23 -28.64 16.15
CA LEU A 66 41.69 -28.77 16.01
C LEU A 66 42.19 -29.68 14.85
N SER A 67 41.93 -29.27 13.60
CA SER A 67 42.60 -29.88 12.44
C SER A 67 44.04 -29.32 12.31
N ASP A 68 45.02 -30.11 12.74
CA ASP A 68 46.33 -30.13 12.08
C ASP A 68 46.09 -30.54 10.61
N ALA A 69 46.62 -29.73 9.70
CA ALA A 69 46.15 -29.51 8.32
C ALA A 69 46.07 -30.70 7.33
N ASP A 70 46.16 -31.97 7.76
CA ASP A 70 46.23 -33.13 6.86
C ASP A 70 45.30 -34.32 7.20
N GLN A 71 44.34 -34.20 8.14
CA GLN A 71 43.37 -35.29 8.44
C GLN A 71 41.95 -34.96 7.94
N LYS A 72 41.37 -35.86 7.12
CA LYS A 72 39.95 -35.77 6.69
C LYS A 72 39.02 -36.00 7.89
N GLU A 73 38.18 -35.03 8.19
CA GLU A 73 37.24 -35.00 9.33
C GLU A 73 36.34 -36.23 9.44
N GLU A 74 36.08 -36.94 8.34
CA GLU A 74 35.18 -38.10 8.31
C GLU A 74 35.72 -39.34 9.05
N ASN A 75 37.04 -39.39 9.33
CA ASN A 75 37.71 -40.56 9.89
C ASN A 75 38.04 -40.45 11.38
N LEU A 76 37.75 -39.31 12.04
CA LEU A 76 38.01 -39.17 13.47
C LEU A 76 36.93 -39.86 14.31
N PRO A 77 37.30 -40.61 15.36
CA PRO A 77 36.35 -41.21 16.30
C PRO A 77 35.67 -40.14 17.15
N LEU A 78 34.43 -40.38 17.57
CA LEU A 78 33.65 -39.45 18.39
C LEU A 78 34.31 -39.12 19.74
N SER A 79 35.14 -40.02 20.27
CA SER A 79 35.95 -39.79 21.48
C SER A 79 36.94 -38.61 21.33
N ALA A 80 37.42 -38.32 20.11
CA ALA A 80 38.32 -37.20 19.85
C ALA A 80 37.64 -35.82 20.04
N TYR A 81 36.30 -35.78 19.98
CA TYR A 81 35.50 -34.55 20.13
C TYR A 81 34.96 -34.36 21.55
N GLY A 82 35.48 -35.11 22.53
CA GLY A 82 35.15 -34.92 23.95
C GLY A 82 33.79 -35.47 24.38
N LEU A 83 33.16 -36.33 23.58
CA LEU A 83 31.93 -37.03 23.96
C LEU A 83 32.26 -38.10 25.03
N PRO A 84 31.62 -38.10 26.21
CA PRO A 84 31.96 -38.97 27.34
C PRO A 84 31.62 -40.44 27.09
N ASN A 85 32.50 -41.36 27.55
CA ASN A 85 32.30 -42.82 27.51
C ASN A 85 31.34 -43.33 28.62
N GLY A 86 30.28 -42.60 28.96
CA GLY A 86 29.39 -42.93 30.08
C GLY A 86 27.90 -42.88 29.71
N ASN A 87 27.05 -43.48 30.57
CA ASN A 87 25.59 -43.64 30.42
C ASN A 87 24.76 -42.33 30.38
N SER A 88 25.35 -41.20 30.04
CA SER A 88 24.69 -39.90 29.97
C SER A 88 24.19 -39.64 28.54
N GLU A 89 22.93 -39.22 28.37
CA GLU A 89 22.39 -38.81 27.07
C GLU A 89 23.13 -37.54 26.59
N CYS A 90 23.95 -37.67 25.55
CA CYS A 90 24.60 -36.53 24.90
C CYS A 90 23.72 -35.98 23.78
N THR A 91 23.55 -34.67 23.75
CA THR A 91 22.77 -33.97 22.72
C THR A 91 23.73 -33.34 21.71
N LEU A 92 23.47 -33.52 20.42
CA LEU A 92 24.32 -33.04 19.33
C LEU A 92 23.47 -32.35 18.27
N GLU A 93 23.85 -31.15 17.84
CA GLU A 93 23.13 -30.46 16.76
C GLU A 93 23.70 -30.84 15.39
N ALA A 94 22.80 -31.22 14.48
CA ALA A 94 23.12 -31.52 13.08
C ALA A 94 22.31 -30.57 12.19
N TYR A 95 22.93 -30.02 11.16
CA TYR A 95 22.25 -29.18 10.18
C TYR A 95 22.01 -29.98 8.90
N VAL A 96 20.75 -30.02 8.48
CA VAL A 96 20.37 -30.58 7.18
C VAL A 96 20.23 -29.43 6.20
N ALA A 97 21.19 -29.29 5.29
CA ALA A 97 21.09 -28.38 4.17
C ALA A 97 19.88 -28.81 3.33
N ARG A 98 18.84 -27.97 3.25
CA ARG A 98 17.75 -28.22 2.31
C ARG A 98 18.36 -28.23 0.91
N PRO A 99 18.18 -29.29 0.11
CA PRO A 99 18.60 -29.23 -1.28
C PRO A 99 17.82 -28.07 -1.89
N ALA A 100 18.54 -27.09 -2.46
CA ALA A 100 17.87 -26.11 -3.28
C ALA A 100 17.09 -26.94 -4.32
N THR A 101 15.77 -26.82 -4.35
CA THR A 101 14.96 -27.26 -5.48
C THR A 101 15.26 -26.33 -6.64
N THR A 102 16.52 -26.26 -7.06
CA THR A 102 16.89 -25.84 -8.39
C THR A 102 16.53 -27.02 -9.27
N SER A 103 15.32 -27.00 -9.82
CA SER A 103 15.21 -27.53 -11.17
C SER A 103 16.36 -26.91 -11.96
N SER A 104 17.28 -27.71 -12.47
CA SER A 104 18.37 -27.25 -13.36
C SER A 104 17.85 -26.55 -14.63
N TYR A 105 16.52 -26.50 -14.79
CA TYR A 105 15.82 -25.72 -15.78
C TYR A 105 15.93 -24.22 -15.50
N VAL A 106 16.88 -23.58 -16.18
CA VAL A 106 16.88 -22.14 -16.38
C VAL A 106 15.95 -21.84 -17.55
N MET A 107 14.79 -21.23 -17.27
CA MET A 107 13.84 -20.86 -18.31
C MET A 107 14.50 -19.84 -19.26
N PRO A 108 14.54 -20.11 -20.57
CA PRO A 108 15.13 -19.19 -21.55
C PRO A 108 14.26 -17.95 -21.71
N ASP A 109 14.88 -16.79 -21.98
CA ASP A 109 14.19 -15.49 -22.09
C ASP A 109 13.22 -15.42 -23.29
N ARG A 110 13.30 -16.41 -24.19
CA ARG A 110 12.42 -16.58 -25.34
C ARG A 110 11.99 -18.04 -25.45
N ILE A 111 10.68 -18.28 -25.51
CA ILE A 111 10.12 -19.61 -25.74
C ILE A 111 9.27 -19.59 -27.01
N GLN A 112 9.41 -20.64 -27.82
CA GLN A 112 8.58 -20.87 -28.99
C GLN A 112 7.39 -21.75 -28.60
N VAL A 113 6.19 -21.17 -28.61
CA VAL A 113 4.95 -21.85 -28.25
C VAL A 113 4.20 -22.21 -29.53
N GLN A 114 3.93 -23.50 -29.72
CA GLN A 114 3.07 -24.00 -30.77
C GLN A 114 1.61 -23.83 -30.36
N VAL A 115 0.92 -22.87 -30.97
CA VAL A 115 -0.50 -22.62 -30.75
C VAL A 115 -1.27 -23.23 -31.91
N TYR A 116 -2.09 -24.21 -31.61
CA TYR A 116 -3.06 -24.78 -32.54
C TYR A 116 -4.27 -23.86 -32.62
N ASN A 117 -4.56 -23.30 -33.79
CA ASN A 117 -5.78 -22.55 -34.04
C ASN A 117 -6.85 -23.50 -34.58
N GLU A 118 -7.91 -23.72 -33.80
CA GLU A 118 -9.05 -24.55 -34.18
C GLU A 118 -9.76 -24.01 -35.44
N ASP A 119 -9.75 -22.68 -35.66
CA ASP A 119 -10.38 -22.04 -36.82
C ASP A 119 -9.64 -22.25 -38.14
N THR A 120 -8.33 -22.58 -38.09
CA THR A 120 -7.48 -22.71 -39.29
C THR A 120 -6.79 -24.06 -39.41
N GLU A 121 -7.15 -25.04 -38.56
CA GLU A 121 -6.55 -26.38 -38.45
C GLU A 121 -5.01 -26.39 -38.58
N SER A 122 -4.35 -25.34 -38.09
CA SER A 122 -2.91 -25.14 -38.30
C SER A 122 -2.22 -24.70 -37.02
N THR A 123 -0.99 -25.17 -36.89
CA THR A 123 -0.14 -24.92 -35.71
C THR A 123 0.83 -23.80 -36.04
N SER A 124 0.68 -22.65 -35.39
CA SER A 124 1.58 -21.51 -35.54
C SER A 124 2.57 -21.46 -34.37
N ILE A 125 3.86 -21.30 -34.68
CA ILE A 125 4.93 -21.16 -33.68
C ILE A 125 5.09 -19.67 -33.35
N LEU A 126 4.78 -19.28 -32.12
CA LEU A 126 4.90 -17.91 -31.63
C LEU A 126 6.10 -17.81 -30.67
N THR A 127 7.03 -16.90 -30.94
CA THR A 127 8.15 -16.62 -30.05
C THR A 127 7.71 -15.59 -29.01
N VAL A 128 7.63 -16.01 -27.74
CA VAL A 128 7.21 -15.17 -26.61
C VAL A 128 8.44 -14.77 -25.81
N GLU A 129 8.60 -13.46 -25.58
CA GLU A 129 9.60 -12.90 -24.68
C GLU A 129 9.08 -12.93 -23.24
N ILE A 130 9.90 -13.41 -22.30
CA ILE A 130 9.51 -13.64 -20.91
C ILE A 130 10.29 -12.70 -20.00
N ASP A 131 9.60 -11.74 -19.39
CA ASP A 131 10.16 -10.93 -18.31
C ASP A 131 10.14 -11.71 -17.00
N LYS A 132 11.33 -11.94 -16.44
CA LYS A 132 11.52 -12.69 -15.21
C LYS A 132 11.17 -11.83 -14.00
N PHE A 133 10.11 -12.19 -13.30
CA PHE A 133 9.83 -11.64 -11.97
C PHE A 133 10.83 -12.22 -10.95
N THR A 134 11.69 -11.37 -10.40
CA THR A 134 12.76 -11.74 -9.45
C THR A 134 12.30 -11.82 -8.00
N GLY A 135 11.02 -11.57 -7.72
CA GLY A 135 10.45 -11.66 -6.38
C GLY A 135 9.92 -13.06 -6.03
N HIS A 136 9.82 -13.35 -4.73
CA HIS A 136 9.04 -14.50 -4.27
C HIS A 136 7.54 -14.18 -4.37
N LYS A 137 6.81 -14.92 -5.22
CA LYS A 137 5.35 -14.84 -5.23
C LYS A 137 4.82 -15.41 -3.91
N LEU A 138 4.17 -14.56 -3.10
CA LEU A 138 3.49 -14.97 -1.88
C LEU A 138 2.45 -16.05 -2.21
N TYR A 139 2.47 -17.17 -1.50
CA TYR A 139 1.49 -18.23 -1.66
C TYR A 139 0.16 -17.78 -1.03
N LEU A 140 -0.77 -17.32 -1.88
CA LEU A 140 -2.09 -16.82 -1.47
C LEU A 140 -3.13 -17.95 -1.31
N GLY A 141 -2.69 -19.20 -1.17
CA GLY A 141 -3.55 -20.38 -1.16
C GLY A 141 -3.93 -20.87 -2.56
N GLY A 142 -4.75 -21.92 -2.59
CA GLY A 142 -5.24 -22.54 -3.82
C GLY A 142 -6.08 -23.79 -3.55
N PHE A 143 -6.66 -24.36 -4.60
CA PHE A 143 -7.43 -25.60 -4.53
C PHE A 143 -6.89 -26.65 -5.49
N LYS A 144 -6.96 -27.91 -5.09
CA LYS A 144 -6.53 -29.05 -5.89
C LYS A 144 -7.75 -29.78 -6.42
N HIS A 145 -7.85 -29.91 -7.73
CA HIS A 145 -8.92 -30.69 -8.35
C HIS A 145 -8.67 -32.19 -8.08
N ARG A 146 -9.62 -32.88 -7.41
CA ARG A 146 -9.40 -34.25 -6.89
C ARG A 146 -9.13 -35.30 -7.97
N LYS A 147 -9.69 -35.15 -9.17
CA LYS A 147 -9.57 -36.15 -10.26
C LYS A 147 -8.35 -35.93 -11.16
N THR A 148 -8.02 -34.68 -11.46
CA THR A 148 -6.89 -34.34 -12.34
C THR A 148 -5.63 -33.99 -11.55
N LEU A 149 -5.74 -33.90 -10.22
CA LEU A 149 -4.70 -33.48 -9.28
C LEU A 149 -4.09 -32.10 -9.58
N GLN A 150 -4.72 -31.35 -10.49
CA GLN A 150 -4.24 -30.05 -10.94
C GLN A 150 -4.47 -29.00 -9.85
N GLN A 151 -3.42 -28.23 -9.58
CA GLN A 151 -3.39 -27.23 -8.51
C GLN A 151 -3.68 -25.86 -9.09
N PHE A 152 -4.71 -25.21 -8.58
CA PHE A 152 -5.09 -23.84 -8.95
C PHE A 152 -4.66 -22.90 -7.83
N HIS A 153 -3.78 -21.96 -8.14
CA HIS A 153 -3.33 -20.94 -7.18
C HIS A 153 -4.24 -19.71 -7.26
N HIS A 154 -4.55 -19.11 -6.10
CA HIS A 154 -5.25 -17.83 -6.08
C HIS A 154 -4.34 -16.71 -6.63
N ALA A 155 -4.91 -15.82 -7.44
CA ALA A 155 -4.23 -14.66 -7.99
C ALA A 155 -4.73 -13.38 -7.30
N SER A 156 -3.82 -12.48 -6.94
CA SER A 156 -4.16 -11.13 -6.52
C SER A 156 -4.26 -10.23 -7.75
N THR A 157 -5.38 -9.50 -7.91
CA THR A 157 -5.51 -8.44 -8.91
C THR A 157 -4.98 -7.11 -8.35
N GLN A 158 -4.36 -6.29 -9.20
CA GLN A 158 -3.72 -5.02 -8.86
C GLN A 158 -4.73 -3.86 -8.61
N THR A 159 -6.01 -4.18 -8.42
CA THR A 159 -7.04 -3.23 -8.03
C THR A 159 -7.16 -3.21 -6.51
N VAL A 160 -6.59 -2.17 -5.88
CA VAL A 160 -6.80 -1.89 -4.45
C VAL A 160 -8.28 -1.54 -4.25
N LEU A 161 -9.09 -2.50 -3.80
CA LEU A 161 -10.40 -2.20 -3.23
C LEU A 161 -10.15 -1.60 -1.84
N SER A 162 -10.12 -0.27 -1.76
CA SER A 162 -9.76 0.46 -0.53
C SER A 162 -10.69 0.17 0.65
N ARG A 163 -11.89 -0.39 0.42
CA ARG A 163 -12.81 -0.89 1.44
C ARG A 163 -13.62 -2.06 0.89
N ALA A 164 -13.68 -3.17 1.63
CA ALA A 164 -14.76 -4.13 1.46
C ALA A 164 -16.08 -3.36 1.67
N ARG A 165 -16.93 -3.30 0.64
CA ARG A 165 -18.25 -2.66 0.78
C ARG A 165 -19.09 -3.54 1.72
N HIS A 166 -19.12 -3.23 3.01
CA HIS A 166 -20.12 -3.79 3.91
C HIS A 166 -21.49 -3.32 3.42
N ASN A 167 -22.30 -4.26 2.93
CA ASN A 167 -23.67 -4.01 2.49
C ASN A 167 -24.55 -3.76 3.73
N MET A 168 -24.63 -2.51 4.20
CA MET A 168 -25.50 -2.09 5.32
C MET A 168 -26.94 -1.80 4.88
N GLY A 169 -27.45 -2.49 3.85
CA GLY A 169 -28.81 -2.34 3.35
C GLY A 169 -29.67 -3.59 3.63
N PRO A 170 -31.01 -3.52 3.45
CA PRO A 170 -31.86 -4.70 3.50
C PRO A 170 -31.34 -5.79 2.56
N GLY A 171 -31.51 -7.05 2.95
CA GLY A 171 -30.96 -8.22 2.25
C GLY A 171 -31.15 -8.12 0.74
N ARG A 172 -30.05 -7.92 0.02
CA ARG A 172 -30.08 -7.86 -1.45
C ARG A 172 -30.10 -9.29 -1.96
N PHE A 173 -31.25 -9.73 -2.45
CA PHE A 173 -31.37 -11.01 -3.11
C PHE A 173 -30.66 -10.93 -4.47
N HIS A 174 -29.55 -11.63 -4.61
CA HIS A 174 -28.95 -11.85 -5.91
C HIS A 174 -29.57 -13.11 -6.52
N ARG A 175 -29.92 -13.04 -7.80
CA ARG A 175 -30.29 -14.22 -8.58
C ARG A 175 -29.05 -14.64 -9.34
N GLU A 176 -28.40 -15.70 -8.90
CA GLU A 176 -27.28 -16.28 -9.64
C GLU A 176 -27.80 -16.84 -10.97
N THR A 177 -27.32 -16.29 -12.07
CA THR A 177 -27.56 -16.84 -13.40
C THR A 177 -26.22 -17.28 -13.97
N GLN A 178 -26.06 -18.58 -14.20
CA GLN A 178 -24.92 -19.09 -14.92
C GLN A 178 -25.02 -18.66 -16.38
N THR A 179 -24.11 -17.79 -16.83
CA THR A 179 -24.01 -17.42 -18.24
C THR A 179 -23.42 -18.60 -19.01
N GLN A 180 -24.27 -19.40 -19.64
CA GLN A 180 -23.84 -20.50 -20.51
C GLN A 180 -23.83 -20.03 -21.98
N GLN A 181 -22.80 -20.42 -22.72
CA GLN A 181 -22.82 -20.31 -24.18
C GLN A 181 -23.73 -21.41 -24.74
N LEU A 182 -24.94 -21.05 -25.15
CA LEU A 182 -25.87 -21.97 -25.79
C LEU A 182 -25.59 -22.00 -27.29
N VAL A 183 -25.26 -23.18 -27.83
CA VAL A 183 -25.04 -23.40 -29.26
C VAL A 183 -26.08 -24.39 -29.76
N THR A 184 -26.81 -24.04 -30.82
CA THR A 184 -27.75 -24.96 -31.48
C THR A 184 -26.97 -25.90 -32.41
N ARG A 185 -27.26 -27.20 -32.32
CA ARG A 185 -26.72 -28.21 -33.23
C ARG A 185 -27.87 -28.94 -33.90
N SER A 186 -27.82 -29.06 -35.23
CA SER A 186 -28.81 -29.82 -36.00
C SER A 186 -28.39 -31.28 -36.16
N LEU A 187 -29.38 -32.17 -36.21
CA LEU A 187 -29.21 -33.60 -36.50
C LEU A 187 -30.12 -33.95 -37.68
N GLN A 188 -29.61 -34.70 -38.67
CA GLN A 188 -30.37 -35.16 -39.82
C GLN A 188 -30.57 -36.67 -39.75
N THR A 189 -31.82 -37.14 -39.78
CA THR A 189 -32.16 -38.56 -39.84
C THR A 189 -32.07 -39.10 -41.26
N HIS A 190 -31.92 -40.42 -41.41
CA HIS A 190 -31.96 -41.08 -42.71
C HIS A 190 -33.31 -40.84 -43.40
N ARG A 191 -33.27 -40.65 -44.73
CA ARG A 191 -34.46 -40.54 -45.57
C ARG A 191 -34.41 -41.65 -46.62
N GLU A 192 -35.47 -42.44 -46.70
CA GLU A 192 -35.60 -43.51 -47.68
C GLU A 192 -36.40 -43.03 -48.89
N SER A 193 -36.00 -43.48 -50.07
CA SER A 193 -36.73 -43.25 -51.32
C SER A 193 -36.72 -44.53 -52.14
N GLY A 194 -37.88 -44.98 -52.59
CA GLY A 194 -38.04 -46.12 -53.50
C GLY A 194 -38.36 -45.65 -54.91
N THR A 195 -37.74 -46.27 -55.91
CA THR A 195 -38.05 -46.03 -57.33
C THR A 195 -38.52 -47.33 -57.97
N GLN A 196 -39.58 -47.25 -58.77
CA GLN A 196 -40.15 -48.39 -59.48
C GLN A 196 -39.99 -48.17 -60.98
N MET A 197 -39.38 -49.13 -61.68
CA MET A 197 -39.23 -49.07 -63.14
C MET A 197 -40.55 -49.37 -63.84
N SER A 198 -40.84 -48.65 -64.91
CA SER A 198 -42.02 -48.88 -65.74
C SER A 198 -41.95 -50.25 -66.40
N ARG A 199 -43.05 -51.01 -66.33
CA ARG A 199 -43.18 -52.34 -66.93
C ARG A 199 -44.57 -52.49 -67.55
N ARG A 200 -44.68 -53.36 -68.56
CA ARG A 200 -45.93 -53.55 -69.31
C ARG A 200 -47.04 -54.21 -68.48
N ASP A 201 -46.66 -54.97 -67.46
CA ASP A 201 -47.52 -55.69 -66.53
C ASP A 201 -47.90 -54.87 -65.28
N LEU A 202 -47.32 -53.68 -65.10
CA LEU A 202 -47.49 -52.84 -63.92
C LEU A 202 -47.99 -51.44 -64.29
N LYS A 203 -49.14 -51.05 -63.75
CA LYS A 203 -49.66 -49.68 -63.88
C LYS A 203 -49.02 -48.79 -62.81
N LEU A 204 -48.24 -47.79 -63.24
CA LEU A 204 -47.67 -46.75 -62.38
C LEU A 204 -48.50 -45.47 -62.47
N ASP A 205 -48.53 -44.70 -61.38
CA ASP A 205 -49.14 -43.37 -61.33
C ASP A 205 -48.06 -42.31 -61.54
N GLU A 206 -48.14 -41.59 -62.66
CA GLU A 206 -47.17 -40.58 -63.09
C GLU A 206 -47.68 -39.14 -62.81
N SER A 207 -48.83 -39.00 -62.11
CA SER A 207 -49.51 -37.71 -61.94
C SER A 207 -48.73 -36.65 -61.16
N PHE A 208 -47.78 -37.07 -60.31
CA PHE A 208 -46.90 -36.19 -59.53
C PHE A 208 -45.45 -36.15 -60.05
N ASP A 209 -45.19 -36.74 -61.22
CA ASP A 209 -43.86 -36.74 -61.81
C ASP A 209 -43.54 -35.39 -62.46
N ARG A 210 -42.25 -35.04 -62.46
CA ARG A 210 -41.74 -33.80 -63.06
C ARG A 210 -40.76 -34.09 -64.19
N HIS A 211 -41.08 -33.63 -65.40
CA HIS A 211 -40.11 -33.59 -66.50
C HIS A 211 -39.15 -32.42 -66.30
N VAL A 212 -37.84 -32.70 -66.30
CA VAL A 212 -36.77 -31.70 -66.15
C VAL A 212 -35.87 -31.75 -67.38
N THR A 213 -35.56 -30.59 -67.94
CA THR A 213 -34.58 -30.45 -69.03
C THR A 213 -33.17 -30.35 -68.45
N ALA A 214 -32.25 -31.13 -69.02
CA ALA A 214 -30.85 -31.11 -68.59
C ALA A 214 -30.22 -29.74 -68.91
N HIS A 215 -29.58 -29.14 -67.91
CA HIS A 215 -28.74 -27.96 -68.06
C HIS A 215 -27.28 -28.41 -68.33
N PRO A 216 -26.39 -27.50 -68.76
CA PRO A 216 -24.97 -27.82 -68.91
C PRO A 216 -24.45 -28.47 -67.62
N TYR A 217 -23.84 -29.65 -67.78
CA TYR A 217 -23.29 -30.38 -66.66
C TYR A 217 -22.04 -29.66 -66.16
N PHE A 218 -21.98 -29.41 -64.86
CA PHE A 218 -20.85 -28.76 -64.22
C PHE A 218 -19.89 -29.84 -63.71
N ASP A 219 -18.79 -30.02 -64.43
CA ASP A 219 -17.80 -31.04 -64.13
C ASP A 219 -17.13 -30.78 -62.78
N SER A 220 -16.64 -31.85 -62.14
CA SER A 220 -15.89 -31.76 -60.89
C SER A 220 -14.67 -30.83 -61.01
N TYR A 221 -13.96 -30.86 -62.15
CA TYR A 221 -12.82 -29.99 -62.40
C TYR A 221 -13.19 -28.50 -62.45
N GLN A 222 -14.36 -28.15 -62.99
CA GLN A 222 -14.83 -26.77 -63.04
C GLN A 222 -15.23 -26.28 -61.63
N LEU A 223 -15.82 -27.17 -60.81
CA LEU A 223 -16.12 -26.87 -59.41
C LEU A 223 -14.87 -26.62 -58.59
N ASP A 224 -13.84 -27.45 -58.76
CA ASP A 224 -12.59 -27.32 -58.04
C ASP A 224 -11.84 -26.04 -58.44
N SER A 225 -11.79 -25.71 -59.73
CA SER A 225 -11.21 -24.43 -60.20
C SER A 225 -11.95 -23.21 -59.63
N LEU A 226 -13.28 -23.23 -59.60
CA LEU A 226 -14.07 -22.14 -59.00
C LEU A 226 -13.78 -22.01 -57.50
N ARG A 227 -13.66 -23.14 -56.79
CA ARG A 227 -13.30 -23.17 -55.37
C ARG A 227 -11.91 -22.56 -55.16
N GLU A 228 -10.91 -22.94 -55.94
CA GLU A 228 -9.56 -22.38 -55.85
C GLU A 228 -9.56 -20.85 -56.02
N ASP A 229 -10.20 -20.33 -57.07
CA ASP A 229 -10.29 -18.89 -57.32
C ASP A 229 -11.00 -18.15 -56.17
N SER A 230 -12.10 -18.72 -55.67
CA SER A 230 -12.87 -18.14 -54.56
C SER A 230 -12.05 -18.13 -53.24
N VAL A 231 -11.28 -19.19 -52.98
CA VAL A 231 -10.40 -19.29 -51.81
C VAL A 231 -9.27 -18.28 -51.91
N LEU A 232 -8.65 -18.10 -53.08
CA LEU A 232 -7.62 -17.09 -53.30
C LEU A 232 -8.15 -15.67 -53.03
N LEU A 233 -9.37 -15.37 -53.48
CA LEU A 233 -10.03 -14.10 -53.21
C LEU A 233 -10.26 -13.91 -51.70
N LEU A 234 -10.83 -14.90 -51.02
CA LEU A 234 -11.07 -14.86 -49.57
C LEU A 234 -9.76 -14.67 -48.79
N GLN A 235 -8.72 -15.41 -49.14
CA GLN A 235 -7.40 -15.29 -48.52
C GLN A 235 -6.82 -13.88 -48.71
N ARG A 236 -6.93 -13.31 -49.92
CA ARG A 236 -6.46 -11.94 -50.20
C ARG A 236 -7.19 -10.91 -49.35
N LEU A 237 -8.52 -11.01 -49.26
CA LEU A 237 -9.33 -10.10 -48.45
C LEU A 237 -9.04 -10.26 -46.95
N TRP A 238 -8.90 -11.50 -46.48
CA TRP A 238 -8.59 -11.81 -45.08
C TRP A 238 -7.23 -11.26 -44.66
N ARG A 239 -6.19 -11.45 -45.48
CA ARG A 239 -4.86 -10.85 -45.25
C ARG A 239 -4.95 -9.32 -45.14
N GLY A 240 -5.71 -8.68 -46.03
CA GLY A 240 -5.93 -7.23 -45.98
C GLY A 240 -6.74 -6.76 -44.76
N PHE A 241 -7.73 -7.53 -44.32
CA PHE A 241 -8.48 -7.27 -43.10
C PHE A 241 -7.60 -7.38 -41.85
N ARG A 242 -6.84 -8.47 -41.71
CA ARG A 242 -5.88 -8.70 -40.63
C ARG A 242 -4.84 -7.59 -40.52
N ALA A 243 -4.27 -7.16 -41.64
CA ALA A 243 -3.30 -6.04 -41.67
C ALA A 243 -3.93 -4.72 -41.18
N ARG A 244 -5.17 -4.42 -41.59
CA ARG A 244 -5.89 -3.22 -41.14
C ARG A 244 -6.22 -3.24 -39.65
N LEU A 245 -6.62 -4.39 -39.10
CA LEU A 245 -6.84 -4.55 -37.66
C LEU A 245 -5.55 -4.30 -36.86
N TYR A 246 -4.43 -4.84 -37.32
CA TYR A 246 -3.12 -4.64 -36.69
C TYR A 246 -2.68 -3.16 -36.73
N VAL A 247 -2.84 -2.49 -37.87
CA VAL A 247 -2.55 -1.05 -37.97
C VAL A 247 -3.49 -0.23 -37.08
N PHE A 248 -4.75 -0.62 -36.97
CA PHE A 248 -5.72 0.03 -36.08
C PHE A 248 -5.29 -0.09 -34.62
N SER A 249 -4.88 -1.28 -34.15
CA SER A 249 -4.42 -1.47 -32.77
C SER A 249 -3.18 -0.64 -32.46
N ILE A 250 -2.21 -0.54 -33.38
CA ILE A 250 -1.03 0.33 -33.21
C ILE A 250 -1.43 1.80 -33.12
N ARG A 251 -2.35 2.26 -33.99
CA ARG A 251 -2.85 3.65 -33.95
C ARG A 251 -3.56 3.95 -32.64
N GLU A 252 -4.34 3.00 -32.14
CA GLU A 252 -5.04 3.14 -30.86
C GLU A 252 -4.04 3.21 -29.70
N GLN A 253 -3.04 2.32 -29.66
CA GLN A 253 -1.96 2.38 -28.68
C GLN A 253 -1.22 3.72 -28.71
N ARG A 254 -0.86 4.21 -29.90
CA ARG A 254 -0.21 5.53 -30.04
C ARG A 254 -1.10 6.68 -29.56
N ARG A 255 -2.40 6.64 -29.87
CA ARG A 255 -3.36 7.63 -29.36
C ARG A 255 -3.43 7.60 -27.84
N ARG A 256 -3.52 6.42 -27.23
CA ARG A 256 -3.53 6.27 -25.76
C ARG A 256 -2.28 6.86 -25.12
N VAL A 257 -1.10 6.59 -25.69
CA VAL A 257 0.15 7.17 -25.20
C VAL A 257 0.16 8.69 -25.34
N SER A 258 -0.27 9.24 -26.48
CA SER A 258 -0.38 10.70 -26.68
C SER A 258 -1.31 11.34 -25.66
N THR A 259 -2.49 10.77 -25.44
CA THR A 259 -3.45 11.30 -24.47
C THR A 259 -2.92 11.24 -23.05
N LEU A 260 -2.19 10.19 -22.68
CA LEU A 260 -1.56 10.10 -21.36
C LEU A 260 -0.46 11.14 -21.20
N ALA A 261 0.38 11.34 -22.22
CA ALA A 261 1.42 12.36 -22.20
C ALA A 261 0.85 13.79 -22.13
N GLU A 262 -0.27 14.05 -22.81
CA GLU A 262 -0.99 15.33 -22.70
C GLU A 262 -1.56 15.57 -21.30
N ILE A 263 -2.13 14.54 -20.67
CA ILE A 263 -2.64 14.63 -19.29
C ILE A 263 -1.47 14.87 -18.32
N GLU A 264 -0.38 14.12 -18.43
CA GLU A 264 0.81 14.28 -17.59
C GLU A 264 1.43 15.68 -17.74
N ALA A 265 1.49 16.22 -18.96
CA ALA A 265 1.95 17.59 -19.19
C ALA A 265 1.04 18.62 -18.51
N GLN A 266 -0.28 18.45 -18.60
CA GLN A 266 -1.24 19.33 -17.92
C GLN A 266 -1.14 19.26 -16.40
N GLU A 267 -0.93 18.06 -15.84
CA GLU A 267 -0.73 17.86 -14.41
C GLU A 267 0.57 18.54 -13.94
N ASN A 268 1.66 18.38 -14.69
CA ASN A 268 2.94 19.04 -14.39
C ASN A 268 2.82 20.57 -14.46
N ASP A 269 2.17 21.11 -15.50
CA ASP A 269 1.93 22.56 -15.62
C ASP A 269 1.08 23.09 -14.47
N ALA A 270 0.03 22.35 -14.08
CA ALA A 270 -0.83 22.71 -12.94
C ALA A 270 -0.05 22.68 -11.63
N ASP A 271 0.81 21.68 -11.43
CA ASP A 271 1.68 21.57 -10.27
C ASP A 271 2.68 22.73 -10.21
N ASP A 272 3.30 23.11 -11.32
CA ASP A 272 4.22 24.24 -11.38
C ASP A 272 3.52 25.57 -11.07
N VAL A 273 2.33 25.80 -11.61
CA VAL A 273 1.50 26.96 -11.27
C VAL A 273 1.13 26.95 -9.77
N SER A 274 0.83 25.78 -9.21
CA SER A 274 0.53 25.64 -7.78
C SER A 274 1.74 25.97 -6.90
N ARG A 275 2.95 25.54 -7.31
CA ARG A 275 4.22 25.85 -6.62
C ARG A 275 4.51 27.34 -6.67
N GLN A 276 4.41 27.96 -7.85
CA GLN A 276 4.58 29.40 -8.01
C GLN A 276 3.59 30.19 -7.15
N ARG A 277 2.31 29.79 -7.15
CA ARG A 277 1.29 30.41 -6.31
C ARG A 277 1.60 30.26 -4.82
N ARG A 278 2.13 29.11 -4.40
CA ARG A 278 2.58 28.88 -3.02
C ARG A 278 3.74 29.80 -2.66
N GLU A 279 4.74 29.95 -3.52
CA GLU A 279 5.88 30.86 -3.27
C GLU A 279 5.43 32.32 -3.17
N VAL A 280 4.57 32.77 -4.08
CA VAL A 280 3.98 34.12 -4.01
C VAL A 280 3.20 34.30 -2.71
N ASN A 281 2.38 33.31 -2.32
CA ASN A 281 1.65 33.36 -1.06
C ASN A 281 2.56 33.43 0.17
N ARG A 282 3.69 32.71 0.17
CA ARG A 282 4.68 32.74 1.27
C ARG A 282 5.33 34.12 1.42
N ARG A 283 5.55 34.84 0.31
CA ARG A 283 6.06 36.22 0.31
C ARG A 283 5.01 37.23 0.76
N MET A 284 3.78 37.08 0.29
CA MET A 284 2.68 38.02 0.57
C MET A 284 2.10 37.83 1.99
N HIS A 285 2.09 36.60 2.50
CA HIS A 285 1.46 36.22 3.77
C HIS A 285 2.36 35.25 4.56
N PRO A 286 3.49 35.71 5.11
CA PRO A 286 4.43 34.85 5.85
C PRO A 286 3.79 34.39 7.16
N ASN A 287 3.64 33.07 7.35
CA ASN A 287 3.03 32.49 8.55
C ASN A 287 4.01 31.63 9.34
N THR A 288 4.91 30.92 8.67
CA THR A 288 5.89 30.03 9.31
C THR A 288 7.23 30.72 9.51
N VAL A 289 8.05 30.20 10.42
CA VAL A 289 9.43 30.68 10.64
C VAL A 289 10.23 30.63 9.33
N SER A 290 10.08 29.55 8.55
CA SER A 290 10.73 29.40 7.25
C SER A 290 10.30 30.46 6.21
N ASP A 291 9.07 30.98 6.30
CA ASP A 291 8.61 32.05 5.41
C ASP A 291 9.29 33.38 5.77
N PHE A 292 9.44 33.65 7.06
CA PHE A 292 10.17 34.83 7.54
C PHE A 292 11.67 34.75 7.21
N GLU A 293 12.28 33.56 7.27
CA GLU A 293 13.66 33.35 6.81
C GLU A 293 13.86 33.74 5.34
N ILE A 294 12.90 33.42 4.47
CA ILE A 294 12.94 33.84 3.06
C ILE A 294 12.93 35.38 2.97
N LEU A 295 12.07 36.07 3.71
CA LEU A 295 12.00 37.53 3.70
C LEU A 295 13.28 38.17 4.24
N TYR A 296 13.87 37.64 5.32
CA TYR A 296 15.16 38.12 5.82
C TYR A 296 16.28 37.91 4.81
N ASN A 297 16.32 36.75 4.14
CA ASN A 297 17.31 36.46 3.11
C ASN A 297 17.13 37.36 1.86
N GLU A 298 15.90 37.64 1.44
CA GLU A 298 15.61 38.54 0.33
C GLU A 298 15.97 39.99 0.68
N LEU A 299 15.68 40.44 1.91
CA LEU A 299 16.09 41.75 2.41
C LEU A 299 17.61 41.91 2.47
N GLU A 300 18.31 40.88 2.97
CA GLU A 300 19.78 40.86 3.03
C GLU A 300 20.39 40.93 1.64
N LYS A 301 19.86 40.15 0.68
CA LYS A 301 20.29 40.20 -0.73
C LYS A 301 20.06 41.58 -1.33
N TRP A 302 18.90 42.19 -1.08
CA TRP A 302 18.60 43.55 -1.55
C TRP A 302 19.62 44.57 -0.99
N ARG A 303 19.90 44.51 0.32
CA ARG A 303 20.90 45.37 0.97
C ARG A 303 22.28 45.21 0.35
N GLN A 304 22.73 43.96 0.14
CA GLN A 304 24.03 43.68 -0.48
C GLN A 304 24.12 44.25 -1.90
N VAL A 305 23.06 44.10 -2.71
CA VAL A 305 23.01 44.62 -4.08
C VAL A 305 23.03 46.15 -4.09
N GLU A 306 22.22 46.81 -3.27
CA GLU A 306 22.16 48.28 -3.20
C GLU A 306 23.44 48.89 -2.63
N CYS A 307 24.00 48.32 -1.56
CA CYS A 307 25.29 48.75 -1.03
C CYS A 307 26.40 48.55 -2.06
N ARG A 308 26.37 47.47 -2.85
CA ARG A 308 27.33 47.25 -3.94
C ARG A 308 27.19 48.31 -5.03
N LYS A 309 25.97 48.64 -5.47
CA LYS A 309 25.72 49.70 -6.47
C LYS A 309 26.29 51.05 -6.03
N VAL A 310 26.01 51.46 -4.79
CA VAL A 310 26.55 52.70 -4.21
C VAL A 310 28.08 52.64 -4.11
N ARG A 311 28.64 51.45 -3.85
CA ARG A 311 30.10 51.28 -3.77
C ARG A 311 30.81 51.38 -5.12
N GLU A 312 30.18 50.87 -6.17
CA GLU A 312 30.70 50.83 -7.55
C GLU A 312 30.59 52.18 -8.27
N GLN A 313 29.70 53.07 -7.82
CA GLN A 313 29.60 54.45 -8.31
C GLN A 313 30.86 55.23 -7.93
N ARG A 314 31.71 55.53 -8.94
CA ARG A 314 32.98 56.27 -8.77
C ARG A 314 32.82 57.79 -8.79
N GLU A 315 31.71 58.29 -9.29
CA GLU A 315 31.43 59.73 -9.49
C GLU A 315 30.84 60.41 -8.24
N LEU A 316 30.59 59.67 -7.15
CA LEU A 316 29.99 60.21 -5.93
C LEU A 316 31.05 60.71 -4.96
N ASP A 317 30.83 61.91 -4.42
CA ASP A 317 31.65 62.48 -3.36
C ASP A 317 31.51 61.64 -2.06
N PRO A 318 32.54 61.58 -1.18
CA PRO A 318 32.47 60.77 0.03
C PRO A 318 31.30 61.11 0.95
N SER A 319 30.87 62.38 0.99
CA SER A 319 29.70 62.82 1.75
C SER A 319 28.40 62.27 1.17
N GLU A 320 28.19 62.44 -0.13
CA GLU A 320 26.98 61.96 -0.82
C GLU A 320 26.86 60.43 -0.74
N ARG A 321 27.99 59.72 -0.73
CA ARG A 321 28.04 58.27 -0.56
C ARG A 321 27.61 57.82 0.84
N GLN A 322 27.94 58.59 1.87
CA GLN A 322 27.46 58.32 3.24
C GLN A 322 25.95 58.55 3.33
N ASP A 323 25.45 59.66 2.80
CA ASP A 323 24.01 59.95 2.76
C ASP A 323 23.22 58.86 2.02
N ALA A 324 23.76 58.34 0.91
CA ALA A 324 23.16 57.24 0.17
C ALA A 324 23.12 55.93 0.96
N LEU A 325 24.16 55.64 1.75
CA LEU A 325 24.18 54.47 2.64
C LEU A 325 23.20 54.64 3.81
N ASP A 326 23.12 55.82 4.39
CA ASP A 326 22.15 56.13 5.45
C ASP A 326 20.71 56.02 4.94
N ALA A 327 20.45 56.43 3.69
CA ALA A 327 19.15 56.22 3.05
C ALA A 327 18.82 54.73 2.84
N ILE A 328 19.82 53.88 2.53
CA ILE A 328 19.64 52.42 2.46
C ILE A 328 19.34 51.85 3.84
N LEU A 329 20.07 52.25 4.87
CA LEU A 329 19.84 51.83 6.26
C LEU A 329 18.46 52.26 6.77
N ALA A 330 18.01 53.47 6.44
CA ALA A 330 16.67 53.95 6.79
C ALA A 330 15.57 53.09 6.12
N LYS A 331 15.79 52.64 4.88
CA LYS A 331 14.88 51.71 4.19
C LYS A 331 14.92 50.31 4.81
N GLU A 332 16.11 49.78 5.11
CA GLU A 332 16.29 48.49 5.78
C GLU A 332 15.57 48.45 7.12
N THR A 333 15.79 49.44 7.99
CA THR A 333 15.14 49.54 9.30
C THR A 333 13.61 49.59 9.17
N LYS A 334 13.08 50.35 8.20
CA LYS A 334 11.64 50.37 7.92
C LYS A 334 11.12 49.01 7.47
N LEU A 335 11.85 48.28 6.63
CA LEU A 335 11.47 46.94 6.19
C LEU A 335 11.53 45.92 7.33
N LEU A 336 12.55 45.96 8.18
CA LEU A 336 12.63 45.13 9.38
C LEU A 336 11.45 45.38 10.33
N GLN A 337 11.09 46.64 10.56
CA GLN A 337 9.91 47.00 11.34
C GLN A 337 8.61 46.44 10.73
N THR A 338 8.49 46.40 9.40
CA THR A 338 7.33 45.81 8.74
C THR A 338 7.31 44.28 8.89
N ILE A 339 8.47 43.63 8.79
CA ILE A 339 8.60 42.18 9.02
C ILE A 339 8.22 41.83 10.46
N ASP A 340 8.66 42.62 11.44
CA ASP A 340 8.31 42.41 12.85
C ASP A 340 6.80 42.57 13.10
N ARG A 341 6.15 43.55 12.47
CA ARG A 341 4.68 43.69 12.51
C ARG A 341 3.99 42.47 11.91
N LEU A 342 4.47 41.98 10.75
CA LEU A 342 3.94 40.78 10.13
C LEU A 342 4.11 39.57 11.04
N LYS A 343 5.26 39.42 11.70
CA LYS A 343 5.51 38.36 12.69
C LYS A 343 4.53 38.43 13.86
N LEU A 344 4.25 39.62 14.39
CA LEU A 344 3.22 39.78 15.43
C LEU A 344 1.82 39.36 14.92
N THR A 345 1.43 39.79 13.72
CA THR A 345 0.12 39.38 13.15
C THR A 345 0.04 37.87 12.89
N ALA A 346 1.11 37.27 12.36
CA ALA A 346 1.20 35.84 12.10
C ALA A 346 1.19 35.03 13.39
N THR A 347 1.93 35.45 14.43
CA THR A 347 1.89 34.77 15.73
C THR A 347 0.51 34.81 16.38
N GLU A 348 -0.22 35.92 16.27
CA GLU A 348 -1.60 36.00 16.76
C GLU A 348 -2.55 35.09 15.94
N ALA A 349 -2.44 35.10 14.61
CA ALA A 349 -3.23 34.25 13.72
C ALA A 349 -2.93 32.76 13.94
N ASN A 350 -1.66 32.39 14.04
CA ASN A 350 -1.20 31.02 14.33
C ASN A 350 -1.66 30.57 15.71
N ARG A 351 -1.69 31.47 16.72
CA ARG A 351 -2.27 31.16 18.04
C ARG A 351 -3.76 30.84 17.91
N LYS A 352 -4.53 31.65 17.18
CA LYS A 352 -5.96 31.41 16.93
C LYS A 352 -6.19 30.07 16.20
N GLN A 353 -5.41 29.78 15.16
CA GLN A 353 -5.48 28.51 14.44
C GLN A 353 -5.09 27.31 15.30
N ARG A 354 -4.09 27.46 16.17
CA ARG A 354 -3.68 26.39 17.10
C ARG A 354 -4.78 26.08 18.12
N ILE A 355 -5.42 27.11 18.66
CA ILE A 355 -6.57 26.95 19.56
C ILE A 355 -7.71 26.24 18.81
N GLU A 356 -8.01 26.67 17.58
CA GLU A 356 -9.04 26.06 16.75
C GLU A 356 -8.77 24.56 16.49
N ALA A 357 -7.55 24.23 16.06
CA ALA A 357 -7.14 22.85 15.82
C ALA A 357 -7.19 22.01 17.10
N MET A 358 -6.84 22.60 18.24
CA MET A 358 -6.93 21.95 19.56
C MET A 358 -8.38 21.64 19.94
N LEU A 359 -9.29 22.61 19.78
CA LEU A 359 -10.72 22.44 20.05
C LEU A 359 -11.32 21.36 19.13
N GLN A 360 -11.05 21.42 17.83
CA GLN A 360 -11.48 20.41 16.86
C GLN A 360 -10.93 19.02 17.17
N PHE A 361 -9.68 18.93 17.64
CA PHE A 361 -9.07 17.68 18.04
C PHE A 361 -9.77 17.03 19.24
N MET A 362 -10.23 17.82 20.21
CA MET A 362 -10.99 17.30 21.37
C MET A 362 -12.43 16.92 21.01
N ALA A 363 -13.04 17.65 20.07
CA ALA A 363 -14.43 17.43 19.63
C ALA A 363 -14.57 16.29 18.61
N ARG A 364 -13.47 15.81 18.01
CA ARG A 364 -13.52 14.79 16.95
C ARG A 364 -14.05 13.44 17.47
N PRO A 365 -14.84 12.70 16.68
CA PRO A 365 -15.28 11.37 17.05
C PRO A 365 -14.08 10.42 17.18
N LYS A 366 -14.17 9.44 18.08
CA LYS A 366 -13.17 8.38 18.20
C LYS A 366 -13.39 7.36 17.09
N GLN A 367 -12.30 6.91 16.50
CA GLN A 367 -12.30 5.86 15.49
C GLN A 367 -12.13 4.52 16.19
N TRP A 368 -13.16 3.67 16.12
CA TRP A 368 -13.14 2.32 16.69
C TRP A 368 -13.01 1.30 15.56
N GLU A 369 -11.99 0.47 15.66
CA GLU A 369 -11.84 -0.69 14.78
C GLU A 369 -12.82 -1.77 15.25
N MET A 370 -13.73 -2.17 14.37
CA MET A 370 -14.63 -3.29 14.60
C MET A 370 -13.88 -4.60 14.36
N SER A 371 -14.41 -5.72 14.88
CA SER A 371 -13.88 -7.08 14.65
C SER A 371 -13.68 -7.41 13.17
N ASP A 372 -14.44 -6.76 12.31
CA ASP A 372 -14.50 -6.99 10.87
C ASP A 372 -13.46 -6.14 10.10
N GLY A 373 -12.58 -5.41 10.81
CA GLY A 373 -11.57 -4.51 10.23
C GLY A 373 -12.12 -3.17 9.72
N GLY A 374 -13.41 -2.89 9.93
CA GLY A 374 -14.03 -1.61 9.62
C GLY A 374 -13.80 -0.56 10.71
N VAL A 375 -13.47 0.67 10.32
CA VAL A 375 -13.36 1.81 11.25
C VAL A 375 -14.73 2.50 11.36
N LYS A 376 -15.30 2.56 12.57
CA LYS A 376 -16.52 3.33 12.86
C LYS A 376 -16.20 4.56 13.69
N GLU A 377 -16.75 5.70 13.28
CA GLU A 377 -16.70 6.94 14.06
C GLU A 377 -17.75 6.88 15.17
N VAL A 378 -17.29 6.98 16.43
CA VAL A 378 -18.13 6.90 17.62
C VAL A 378 -17.93 8.17 18.45
N HIS A 379 -19.03 8.86 18.72
CA HIS A 379 -19.06 9.94 19.70
C HIS A 379 -19.24 9.36 21.10
N THR A 380 -18.22 9.53 21.96
CA THR A 380 -18.31 9.24 23.39
C THR A 380 -18.95 10.42 24.12
N PRO A 381 -19.53 10.23 25.32
CA PRO A 381 -20.05 11.34 26.12
C PRO A 381 -18.98 12.43 26.36
N PHE A 382 -17.70 12.04 26.44
CA PHE A 382 -16.58 12.96 26.56
C PHE A 382 -16.34 13.81 25.31
N THR A 383 -16.39 13.21 24.11
CA THR A 383 -16.27 13.97 22.85
C THR A 383 -17.49 14.85 22.58
N VAL A 384 -18.69 14.44 23.01
CA VAL A 384 -19.91 15.27 22.94
C VAL A 384 -19.77 16.48 23.85
N ARG A 385 -19.38 16.27 25.11
CA ARG A 385 -19.11 17.36 26.06
C ARG A 385 -18.02 18.30 25.55
N ALA A 386 -16.92 17.76 25.00
CA ALA A 386 -15.87 18.58 24.41
C ALA A 386 -16.42 19.45 23.27
N LYS A 387 -17.26 18.88 22.39
CA LYS A 387 -17.93 19.61 21.31
C LYS A 387 -18.86 20.72 21.85
N GLU A 388 -19.67 20.43 22.85
CA GLU A 388 -20.51 21.45 23.51
C GLU A 388 -19.67 22.61 24.04
N LEU A 389 -18.56 22.31 24.74
CA LEU A 389 -17.62 23.33 25.21
C LEU A 389 -16.97 24.12 24.07
N THR A 390 -16.67 23.48 22.93
CA THR A 390 -16.19 24.20 21.74
C THR A 390 -17.23 25.16 21.19
N ASP A 391 -18.49 24.74 21.11
CA ASP A 391 -19.60 25.55 20.60
C ASP A 391 -19.83 26.77 21.52
N LEU A 392 -19.74 26.60 22.84
CA LEU A 392 -19.80 27.69 23.80
C LEU A 392 -18.63 28.67 23.67
N TYR A 393 -17.41 28.17 23.43
CA TYR A 393 -16.26 29.02 23.18
C TYR A 393 -16.43 29.86 21.90
N HIS A 394 -16.95 29.25 20.83
CA HIS A 394 -17.29 29.97 19.60
C HIS A 394 -18.36 31.03 19.87
N GLY A 395 -19.42 30.68 20.58
CA GLY A 395 -20.48 31.63 20.98
C GLY A 395 -19.97 32.80 21.82
N LEU A 396 -18.96 32.59 22.68
CA LEU A 396 -18.32 33.67 23.42
C LEU A 396 -17.56 34.66 22.54
N ARG A 397 -16.99 34.17 21.43
CA ARG A 397 -16.14 34.93 20.51
C ARG A 397 -16.94 35.64 19.42
N THR A 398 -18.15 35.18 19.11
CA THR A 398 -19.05 35.82 18.15
C THR A 398 -19.40 37.25 18.60
N PRO A 399 -19.34 38.26 17.71
CA PRO A 399 -19.83 39.60 18.03
C PRO A 399 -21.34 39.56 18.35
N LEU A 400 -21.87 40.54 19.09
CA LEU A 400 -23.30 40.51 19.43
C LEU A 400 -24.14 40.70 18.19
N SER A 401 -25.02 39.75 17.95
CA SER A 401 -26.19 39.87 17.09
C SER A 401 -27.35 40.52 17.85
N SER A 402 -27.62 40.07 19.07
CA SER A 402 -28.64 40.60 19.97
C SER A 402 -28.15 40.57 21.43
N VAL A 403 -28.65 41.49 22.26
CA VAL A 403 -28.39 41.50 23.71
C VAL A 403 -29.00 40.27 24.35
N ASP A 404 -30.22 39.89 23.97
CA ASP A 404 -30.94 38.75 24.56
C ASP A 404 -30.23 37.44 24.23
N GLU A 405 -29.84 37.23 22.97
CA GLU A 405 -29.05 36.05 22.56
C GLU A 405 -27.72 35.95 23.31
N ARG A 406 -27.07 37.10 23.56
CA ARG A 406 -25.82 37.14 24.33
C ARG A 406 -26.06 36.79 25.80
N LEU A 407 -27.14 37.29 26.40
CA LEU A 407 -27.50 36.98 27.79
C LEU A 407 -27.85 35.50 27.95
N ASP A 408 -28.57 34.90 26.99
CA ASP A 408 -28.89 33.47 26.98
C ASP A 408 -27.64 32.61 26.87
N MET A 409 -26.69 32.98 25.99
CA MET A 409 -25.39 32.32 25.89
C MET A 409 -24.58 32.42 27.18
N LEU A 410 -24.53 33.61 27.81
CA LEU A 410 -23.86 33.82 29.09
C LEU A 410 -24.50 32.99 30.21
N LEU A 411 -25.83 32.88 30.22
CA LEU A 411 -26.56 32.04 31.17
C LEU A 411 -26.23 30.55 30.98
N HIS A 412 -26.20 30.07 29.74
CA HIS A 412 -25.84 28.69 29.44
C HIS A 412 -24.41 28.37 29.90
N ILE A 413 -23.45 29.27 29.68
CA ILE A 413 -22.07 29.10 30.13
C ILE A 413 -21.98 29.16 31.67
N LYS A 414 -22.78 30.01 32.32
CA LYS A 414 -22.84 30.06 33.77
C LYS A 414 -23.24 28.72 34.36
N TRP A 415 -24.26 28.06 33.81
CA TRP A 415 -24.69 26.74 34.28
C TRP A 415 -23.66 25.64 34.03
N THR A 416 -23.00 25.61 32.87
CA THR A 416 -21.97 24.59 32.59
C THR A 416 -20.73 24.74 33.48
N VAL A 417 -20.35 25.97 33.82
CA VAL A 417 -19.22 26.27 34.71
C VAL A 417 -19.58 26.02 36.18
N GLN A 418 -20.84 26.20 36.58
CA GLN A 418 -21.33 25.94 37.93
C GLN A 418 -21.37 24.46 38.32
N GLU A 419 -21.16 23.53 37.37
CA GLU A 419 -21.00 22.11 37.69
C GLU A 419 -19.78 21.83 38.61
N PHE A 420 -18.79 22.73 38.64
CA PHE A 420 -17.58 22.58 39.44
C PHE A 420 -17.30 23.82 40.29
N ASP A 421 -17.03 23.60 41.58
CA ASP A 421 -16.66 24.66 42.51
C ASP A 421 -15.13 24.78 42.62
N CYS A 422 -14.53 25.71 41.88
CA CYS A 422 -13.11 26.04 41.97
C CYS A 422 -12.84 27.54 41.84
N ALA A 423 -11.61 27.99 42.08
CA ALA A 423 -11.26 29.41 41.98
C ALA A 423 -11.49 29.97 40.56
N LEU A 424 -11.18 29.17 39.52
CA LEU A 424 -11.37 29.51 38.12
C LEU A 424 -12.86 29.68 37.76
N THR A 425 -13.72 28.76 38.21
CA THR A 425 -15.16 28.81 37.92
C THR A 425 -15.84 29.97 38.62
N ARG A 426 -15.42 30.31 39.85
CA ARG A 426 -15.89 31.52 40.56
C ARG A 426 -15.53 32.81 39.84
N GLU A 427 -14.30 32.93 39.35
CA GLU A 427 -13.87 34.09 38.57
C GLU A 427 -14.63 34.20 37.24
N LEU A 428 -14.86 33.07 36.56
CA LEU A 428 -15.69 33.03 35.35
C LEU A 428 -17.12 33.49 35.62
N VAL A 429 -17.76 33.00 36.68
CA VAL A 429 -19.12 33.39 37.06
C VAL A 429 -19.19 34.88 37.41
N GLU A 430 -18.22 35.42 38.16
CA GLU A 430 -18.17 36.85 38.47
C GLU A 430 -18.05 37.71 37.20
N LEU A 431 -17.20 37.30 36.24
CA LEU A 431 -17.03 38.01 34.97
C LEU A 431 -18.29 37.92 34.09
N ILE A 432 -18.97 36.78 34.09
CA ILE A 432 -20.25 36.60 33.40
C ILE A 432 -21.31 37.53 33.99
N ASP A 433 -21.45 37.57 35.31
CA ASP A 433 -22.43 38.41 35.99
C ASP A 433 -22.14 39.91 35.78
N ARG A 434 -20.86 40.29 35.75
CA ARG A 434 -20.45 41.66 35.38
C ARG A 434 -20.73 41.99 33.92
N GLU A 435 -20.54 41.06 32.98
CA GLU A 435 -20.92 41.29 31.58
C GLU A 435 -22.43 41.48 31.45
N ALA A 436 -23.20 40.58 32.07
CA ALA A 436 -24.66 40.62 32.05
C ALA A 436 -25.21 41.94 32.62
N ASP A 437 -24.72 42.39 33.78
CA ASP A 437 -25.15 43.66 34.39
C ASP A 437 -24.78 44.87 33.52
N MET A 438 -23.61 44.86 32.88
CA MET A 438 -23.22 45.95 31.96
C MET A 438 -24.04 45.95 30.67
N LEU A 439 -24.44 44.78 30.17
CA LEU A 439 -25.35 44.65 29.02
C LEU A 439 -26.76 45.11 29.36
N SER A 440 -27.32 44.70 30.51
CA SER A 440 -28.65 45.15 30.95
C SER A 440 -28.72 46.66 31.18
N ARG A 441 -27.58 47.30 31.51
CA ARG A 441 -27.46 48.77 31.63
C ARG A 441 -27.20 49.49 30.29
N GLY A 442 -27.14 48.78 29.16
CA GLY A 442 -26.97 49.37 27.83
C GLY A 442 -25.58 49.95 27.57
N ARG A 443 -24.52 49.39 28.17
CA ARG A 443 -23.14 49.85 27.90
C ARG A 443 -22.71 49.52 26.47
N LYS A 444 -21.92 50.40 25.85
CA LYS A 444 -21.40 50.22 24.48
C LYS A 444 -20.40 49.06 24.43
N GLU A 445 -20.46 48.27 23.37
CA GLU A 445 -19.62 47.07 23.19
C GLU A 445 -18.12 47.31 23.29
N LYS A 446 -17.64 48.46 22.80
CA LYS A 446 -16.22 48.84 22.88
C LYS A 446 -15.69 48.87 24.32
N SER A 447 -16.55 49.17 25.30
CA SER A 447 -16.17 49.16 26.72
C SER A 447 -16.04 47.74 27.31
N LEU A 448 -16.66 46.75 26.66
CA LEU A 448 -16.68 45.35 27.09
C LEU A 448 -15.57 44.51 26.46
N GLU A 449 -14.79 45.04 25.51
CA GLU A 449 -13.80 44.28 24.76
C GLU A 449 -12.74 43.63 25.67
N GLY A 450 -12.22 44.39 26.65
CA GLY A 450 -11.24 43.86 27.61
C GLY A 450 -11.82 42.77 28.51
N LEU A 451 -13.06 42.95 28.99
CA LEU A 451 -13.76 41.96 29.81
C LEU A 451 -14.00 40.68 29.03
N ARG A 452 -14.49 40.78 27.79
CA ARG A 452 -14.73 39.63 26.92
C ARG A 452 -13.47 38.87 26.58
N LYS A 453 -12.36 39.56 26.28
CA LYS A 453 -11.06 38.92 26.07
C LYS A 453 -10.59 38.15 27.30
N ARG A 454 -10.83 38.69 28.51
CA ARG A 454 -10.50 37.98 29.75
C ARG A 454 -11.39 36.76 29.94
N LEU A 455 -12.71 36.90 29.76
CA LEU A 455 -13.68 35.82 29.88
C LEU A 455 -13.40 34.69 28.89
N THR A 456 -13.15 35.00 27.61
CA THR A 456 -12.82 33.98 26.59
C THR A 456 -11.51 33.25 26.91
N ASN A 457 -10.48 33.96 27.39
CA ASN A 457 -9.21 33.34 27.78
C ASN A 457 -9.35 32.44 29.01
N LEU A 458 -10.12 32.86 30.02
CA LEU A 458 -10.38 32.03 31.21
C LEU A 458 -11.25 30.81 30.86
N PHE A 459 -12.22 30.98 29.97
CA PHE A 459 -13.05 29.86 29.51
C PHE A 459 -12.21 28.86 28.70
N LEU A 460 -11.24 29.35 27.91
CA LEU A 460 -10.28 28.48 27.23
C LEU A 460 -9.41 27.69 28.23
N GLN A 461 -8.96 28.31 29.33
CA GLN A 461 -8.26 27.59 30.39
C GLN A 461 -9.14 26.50 31.03
N PHE A 462 -10.43 26.78 31.23
CA PHE A 462 -11.41 25.80 31.71
C PHE A 462 -11.56 24.61 30.75
N ILE A 463 -11.53 24.83 29.44
CA ILE A 463 -11.57 23.75 28.43
C ILE A 463 -10.26 22.93 28.41
N GLU A 464 -9.11 23.57 28.66
CA GLU A 464 -7.79 22.91 28.66
C GLU A 464 -7.53 22.07 29.93
N THR A 465 -8.30 22.28 30.99
CA THR A 465 -8.16 21.51 32.24
C THR A 465 -8.85 20.15 32.15
N PRO A 466 -8.12 19.04 32.40
CA PRO A 466 -8.65 17.68 32.22
C PRO A 466 -9.75 17.30 33.20
N GLU A 467 -9.84 17.97 34.35
CA GLU A 467 -10.89 17.76 35.36
C GLU A 467 -12.28 18.13 34.81
N PHE A 468 -12.36 19.18 33.98
CA PHE A 468 -13.63 19.66 33.42
C PHE A 468 -13.89 19.13 32.00
N ASN A 469 -12.81 18.85 31.26
CA ASN A 469 -12.84 18.27 29.93
C ASN A 469 -11.87 17.07 29.85
N PRO A 470 -12.34 15.83 29.99
CA PRO A 470 -11.47 14.66 30.01
C PRO A 470 -10.70 14.44 28.69
N GLU A 471 -11.19 14.91 27.54
CA GLU A 471 -10.45 14.83 26.27
C GLU A 471 -9.22 15.77 26.24
N ALA A 472 -9.14 16.76 27.14
CA ALA A 472 -7.96 17.61 27.26
C ALA A 472 -6.72 16.85 27.79
N ALA A 473 -6.91 15.71 28.47
CA ALA A 473 -5.80 14.84 28.87
C ALA A 473 -5.06 14.26 27.66
N ALA A 474 -5.78 13.94 26.57
CA ALA A 474 -5.19 13.40 25.34
C ALA A 474 -4.21 14.38 24.68
N LEU A 475 -4.44 15.69 24.81
CA LEU A 475 -3.54 16.74 24.32
C LEU A 475 -2.25 16.87 25.12
N LYS A 476 -2.28 16.55 26.42
CA LYS A 476 -1.07 16.57 27.27
C LYS A 476 -0.16 15.38 26.93
N HIS A 477 -0.74 14.20 26.72
CA HIS A 477 0.01 13.01 26.33
C HIS A 477 0.57 13.06 24.91
N SER A 478 -0.02 13.84 24.00
CA SER A 478 0.55 14.03 22.65
C SER A 478 1.70 15.04 22.60
N ARG A 479 1.95 15.79 23.68
CA ARG A 479 2.99 16.84 23.76
C ARG A 479 4.21 16.43 24.60
N SER A 480 4.11 15.35 25.37
CA SER A 480 5.24 14.64 25.99
C SER A 480 5.82 13.64 25.01
#